data_AF-A0AAP0VYJ3-F1
#
_entry.id   AF-A0AAP0VYJ3-F1
#
_cell.length_a   1.000
_cell.length_b   1.000
_cell.length_c   1.000
_cell.angle_alpha   90.00
_cell.angle_beta   90.00
_cell.angle_gamma   90.00
#
_symmetry.space_group_name_H-M   'P 1'
#
loop_
_entity.id
_entity.type
_entity.pdbx_description
1 polymer ?
#
loop_
_entity_poly.entity_id
_entity_poly.type
_entity_poly.pdbx_seq_one_letter_code
_entity_poly.pdbx_strand_id
1 'polypeptide(L)'
;MIGGRSYTLFKKIAGGFMGLSKLFYELINEGHMKVWIIPGFGPEDDDGNRMLIDLLFSSTGDELARRSYWPDQDERHWKMTTWAIANFELFPENAVELDVRQVFARLTLGMSDEAALSAVFIR
;
A
#
# COMPACT_ATOMS: atom_id res chain seq x y z
N MET A 1 -30.75 -7.79 24.31
CA MET A 1 -29.77 -8.79 23.83
C MET A 1 -30.33 -9.50 22.60
N ILE A 2 -30.04 -9.03 21.38
CA ILE A 2 -29.94 -9.83 20.13
C ILE A 2 -29.18 -8.94 19.13
N GLY A 3 -28.26 -9.50 18.35
CA GLY A 3 -27.77 -8.87 17.12
C GLY A 3 -26.27 -9.00 16.94
N GLY A 4 -25.83 -10.13 16.42
CA GLY A 4 -24.43 -10.48 16.22
C GLY A 4 -23.67 -9.45 15.38
N ARG A 5 -22.54 -9.01 15.91
CA ARG A 5 -21.49 -8.44 15.08
C ARG A 5 -20.70 -9.60 14.51
N SER A 6 -20.81 -9.75 13.21
CA SER A 6 -20.06 -10.69 12.38
C SER A 6 -18.56 -10.42 12.54
N TYR A 7 -17.93 -11.06 13.53
CA TYR A 7 -16.48 -11.11 13.69
C TYR A 7 -15.93 -12.35 12.99
N THR A 8 -16.34 -12.57 11.74
CA THR A 8 -15.87 -13.73 10.99
C THR A 8 -15.60 -13.31 9.54
N LEU A 9 -14.36 -13.63 9.12
CA LEU A 9 -14.03 -14.12 7.79
C LEU A 9 -13.30 -13.22 6.77
N PHE A 10 -12.39 -12.33 7.18
CA PHE A 10 -11.39 -11.78 6.22
C PHE A 10 -9.92 -11.79 6.69
N LYS A 11 -9.61 -12.38 7.85
CA LYS A 11 -8.20 -12.62 8.26
C LYS A 11 -7.52 -13.80 7.55
N LYS A 12 -7.95 -14.17 6.33
CA LYS A 12 -7.48 -15.37 5.63
C LYS A 12 -7.16 -15.15 4.15
N ILE A 13 -6.47 -14.04 3.84
CA ILE A 13 -5.53 -14.00 2.72
C ILE A 13 -4.24 -13.37 3.23
N ALA A 14 -3.56 -14.08 4.12
CA ALA A 14 -2.19 -13.76 4.48
C ALA A 14 -1.33 -13.90 3.21
N GLY A 15 -0.86 -12.77 2.68
CA GLY A 15 0.29 -12.72 1.77
C GLY A 15 0.05 -13.02 0.29
N GLY A 16 -1.17 -12.89 -0.24
CA GLY A 16 -1.42 -12.96 -1.69
C GLY A 16 -1.09 -11.65 -2.40
N PHE A 17 -0.42 -11.73 -3.55
CA PHE A 17 -0.27 -10.59 -4.47
C PHE A 17 -1.65 -10.04 -4.86
N MET A 18 -1.82 -8.73 -4.76
CA MET A 18 -3.05 -8.05 -5.15
C MET A 18 -2.77 -6.80 -5.98
N GLY A 19 -3.70 -6.47 -6.87
CA GLY A 19 -3.70 -5.19 -7.58
C GLY A 19 -4.03 -4.04 -6.63
N LEU A 20 -3.61 -2.83 -7.02
CA LEU A 20 -3.76 -1.63 -6.20
C LEU A 20 -5.24 -1.29 -5.89
N SER A 21 -6.15 -1.55 -6.83
CA SER A 21 -7.60 -1.34 -6.62
C SER A 21 -8.15 -2.19 -5.49
N LYS A 22 -7.76 -3.47 -5.42
CA LYS A 22 -8.14 -4.37 -4.33
C LYS A 22 -7.53 -3.93 -3.01
N LEU A 23 -6.25 -3.54 -3.00
CA LEU A 23 -5.60 -3.01 -1.79
C LEU A 23 -6.37 -1.82 -1.20
N PHE A 24 -6.66 -0.81 -2.01
CA PHE A 24 -7.36 0.39 -1.54
C PHE A 24 -8.82 0.11 -1.15
N TYR A 25 -9.48 -0.87 -1.76
CA TYR A 25 -10.78 -1.35 -1.30
C TYR A 25 -10.71 -1.96 0.11
N GLU A 26 -9.72 -2.80 0.39
CA GLU A 26 -9.54 -3.39 1.73
C GLU A 26 -9.23 -2.30 2.77
N LEU A 27 -8.39 -1.32 2.44
CA LEU A 27 -8.09 -0.19 3.32
C LEU A 27 -9.35 0.61 3.70
N ILE A 28 -10.27 0.81 2.76
CA ILE A 28 -11.57 1.44 3.05
C ILE A 28 -12.39 0.57 4.01
N ASN A 29 -12.44 -0.74 3.80
CA ASN A 29 -13.19 -1.66 4.68
C ASN A 29 -12.60 -1.74 6.09
N GLU A 30 -11.28 -1.61 6.22
CA GLU A 30 -10.57 -1.54 7.50
C GLU A 30 -10.69 -0.16 8.18
N GLY A 31 -11.24 0.84 7.49
CA GLY A 31 -11.52 2.17 8.03
C GLY A 31 -10.37 3.17 7.87
N HIS A 32 -9.36 2.87 7.05
CA HIS A 32 -8.29 3.80 6.75
C HIS A 32 -8.78 4.92 5.83
N MET A 33 -8.65 6.17 6.30
CA MET A 33 -9.00 7.37 5.51
C MET A 33 -7.78 7.94 4.78
N LYS A 34 -6.61 7.86 5.42
CA LYS A 34 -5.33 8.34 4.91
C LYS A 34 -4.26 7.28 5.12
N VAL A 35 -3.33 7.20 4.17
CA VAL A 35 -2.15 6.34 4.22
C VAL A 35 -0.94 7.10 3.69
N TRP A 36 0.26 6.65 4.04
CA TRP A 36 1.50 7.28 3.61
C TRP A 36 2.29 6.30 2.75
N ILE A 37 2.65 6.71 1.53
CA ILE A 37 3.57 5.95 0.68
C ILE A 37 4.99 6.49 0.84
N ILE A 38 5.94 5.59 1.03
CA ILE A 38 7.35 5.92 1.18
C ILE A 38 8.14 5.06 0.17
N PRO A 39 8.75 5.68 -0.86
CA PRO A 39 9.65 4.96 -1.76
C PRO A 39 11.00 4.73 -1.06
N GLY A 40 11.60 3.59 -1.33
CA GLY A 40 12.88 3.18 -0.79
C GLY A 40 13.62 2.21 -1.71
N PHE A 41 14.78 1.77 -1.24
CA PHE A 41 15.63 0.80 -1.93
C PHE A 41 15.72 -0.49 -1.12
N GLY A 42 15.59 -1.61 -1.82
CA GLY A 42 15.84 -2.94 -1.30
C GLY A 42 17.28 -3.40 -1.56
N PRO A 43 17.53 -4.73 -1.50
CA PRO A 43 18.83 -5.31 -1.83
C PRO A 43 19.24 -5.04 -3.27
N GLU A 44 20.55 -5.06 -3.48
CA GLU A 44 21.17 -5.04 -4.80
C GLU A 44 21.33 -6.50 -5.29
N ASP A 45 21.14 -6.75 -6.59
CA ASP A 45 21.46 -8.05 -7.20
C ASP A 45 22.94 -8.16 -7.55
N ASP A 46 23.36 -9.33 -8.05
CA ASP A 46 24.75 -9.60 -8.43
C ASP A 46 25.23 -8.72 -9.61
N ASP A 47 24.30 -8.14 -10.38
CA ASP A 47 24.55 -7.27 -11.53
C ASP A 47 24.60 -5.78 -11.14
N GLY A 48 24.42 -5.45 -9.87
CA GLY A 48 24.45 -4.07 -9.36
C GLY A 48 23.14 -3.30 -9.54
N ASN A 49 22.06 -3.97 -9.96
CA ASN A 49 20.74 -3.36 -10.02
C ASN A 49 20.18 -3.26 -8.60
N ARG A 50 19.42 -2.19 -8.32
CA ARG A 50 18.73 -2.05 -7.03
C ARG A 50 17.26 -2.35 -7.15
N MET A 51 16.79 -3.22 -6.25
CA MET A 51 15.35 -3.42 -6.07
C MET A 51 14.73 -2.14 -5.51
N LEU A 52 13.59 -1.74 -6.08
CA LEU A 52 12.79 -0.66 -5.53
C LEU A 52 11.75 -1.24 -4.58
N ILE A 53 11.46 -0.50 -3.51
CA ILE A 53 10.41 -0.86 -2.57
C ILE A 53 9.53 0.35 -2.28
N ASP A 54 8.23 0.19 -2.47
CA ASP A 54 7.24 1.13 -1.94
C ASP A 54 6.63 0.54 -0.68
N LEU A 55 6.60 1.34 0.38
CA LEU A 55 6.00 0.99 1.66
C LEU A 55 4.77 1.85 1.90
N LEU A 56 3.68 1.23 2.31
CA LEU A 56 2.43 1.91 2.64
C LEU A 56 2.17 1.80 4.14
N PHE A 57 1.95 2.94 4.79
CA PHE A 57 1.78 3.05 6.24
C PHE A 57 0.41 3.63 6.62
N SER A 58 -0.08 3.21 7.78
CA SER A 58 -1.25 3.79 8.45
C SER A 58 -0.92 5.17 9.02
N SER A 59 -1.92 5.92 9.49
CA SER A 59 -1.69 7.17 10.23
C SER A 59 -0.97 6.99 11.56
N THR A 60 -0.88 5.76 12.08
CA THR A 60 -0.21 5.42 13.34
C THR A 60 1.24 4.98 13.14
N GLY A 61 1.73 4.93 11.90
CA GLY A 61 3.10 4.52 11.60
C GLY A 61 3.28 3.02 11.35
N ASP A 62 2.19 2.25 11.35
CA ASP A 62 2.23 0.81 11.10
C ASP A 62 2.27 0.51 9.60
N GLU A 63 3.18 -0.36 9.18
CA GLU A 63 3.25 -0.81 7.79
C GLU A 63 2.01 -1.68 7.45
N LEU A 64 1.23 -1.21 6.48
CA LEU A 64 0.01 -1.88 6.01
C LEU A 64 0.29 -2.79 4.81
N ALA A 65 1.10 -2.30 3.87
CA ALA A 65 1.40 -3.02 2.65
C ALA A 65 2.75 -2.59 2.07
N ARG A 66 3.28 -3.41 1.17
CA ARG A 66 4.47 -3.07 0.41
C ARG A 66 4.42 -3.62 -1.01
N ARG A 67 5.24 -3.03 -1.87
CA ARG A 67 5.48 -3.47 -3.24
C ARG A 67 6.97 -3.45 -3.49
N SER A 68 7.57 -4.61 -3.74
CA SER A 68 8.96 -4.75 -4.16
C SER A 68 8.98 -5.07 -5.64
N TYR A 69 9.83 -4.39 -6.41
CA TYR A 69 9.93 -4.61 -7.85
C TYR A 69 11.30 -4.22 -8.37
N TRP A 70 11.69 -4.85 -9.46
CA TRP A 70 12.84 -4.44 -10.25
C TRP A 70 12.37 -3.49 -11.35
N PRO A 71 13.15 -2.44 -11.70
CA PRO A 71 12.72 -1.46 -12.71
C PRO A 71 12.38 -2.05 -14.08
N ASP A 72 13.00 -3.18 -14.41
CA ASP A 72 12.87 -3.95 -15.64
C ASP A 72 11.74 -5.00 -15.61
N GLN A 73 11.05 -5.16 -14.48
CA GLN A 73 9.91 -6.08 -14.35
C GLN A 73 8.57 -5.36 -14.52
N ASP A 74 7.73 -5.91 -15.40
CA ASP A 74 6.38 -5.41 -15.68
C ASP A 74 5.39 -5.75 -14.55
N GLU A 75 5.61 -6.86 -13.84
CA GLU A 75 4.72 -7.30 -12.76
C GLU A 75 5.02 -6.57 -11.45
N ARG A 76 4.15 -5.63 -11.09
CA ARG A 76 4.28 -4.79 -9.89
C ARG A 76 3.14 -5.07 -8.92
N HIS A 77 3.31 -6.07 -8.07
CA HIS A 77 2.24 -6.50 -7.16
C HIS A 77 2.37 -5.95 -5.74
N TRP A 78 1.24 -5.53 -5.17
CA TRP A 78 1.16 -5.15 -3.76
C TRP A 78 0.91 -6.37 -2.88
N LYS A 79 1.48 -6.35 -1.69
CA LYS A 79 1.30 -7.36 -0.66
C LYS A 79 0.95 -6.68 0.65
N MET A 80 -0.20 -7.04 1.24
CA MET A 80 -0.54 -6.66 2.61
C MET A 80 0.48 -7.28 3.57
N THR A 81 0.98 -6.47 4.48
CA THR A 81 2.04 -6.86 5.38
C THR A 81 1.46 -7.58 6.61
N THR A 82 1.91 -8.82 6.84
CA THR A 82 1.58 -9.60 8.06
C THR A 82 2.65 -9.49 9.14
N TRP A 83 3.86 -9.07 8.77
CA TRP A 83 4.99 -8.74 9.65
C TRP A 83 5.67 -7.46 9.14
N ALA A 84 5.47 -6.36 9.86
CA ALA A 84 6.06 -5.07 9.52
C ALA A 84 7.58 -5.15 9.55
N ILE A 85 8.24 -4.62 8.52
CA ILE A 85 9.70 -4.44 8.50
C ILE A 85 10.10 -3.07 9.06
N ALA A 86 9.15 -2.14 9.15
CA ALA A 86 9.35 -0.83 9.73
C ALA A 86 8.10 -0.40 10.52
N ASN A 87 8.33 0.35 11.59
CA ASN A 87 7.32 1.14 12.27
C ASN A 87 7.91 2.53 12.48
N PHE A 88 7.15 3.57 12.15
CA PHE A 88 7.61 4.95 12.27
C PHE A 88 6.77 5.70 13.31
N GLU A 89 7.40 6.15 14.38
CA GLU A 89 6.76 7.10 15.31
C GLU A 89 6.53 8.48 14.64
N LEU A 90 7.38 8.82 13.66
CA LEU A 90 7.31 10.03 12.83
C LEU A 90 7.66 9.68 11.39
N PHE A 91 6.84 10.14 10.44
CA PHE A 91 7.09 9.90 9.01
C PHE A 91 8.31 10.67 8.50
N PRO A 92 9.13 10.05 7.63
CA PRO A 92 10.24 10.75 6.99
C PRO A 92 9.72 11.82 6.01
N GLU A 93 10.56 12.81 5.70
CA GLU A 93 10.19 13.96 4.85
C GLU A 93 9.73 13.58 3.44
N ASN A 94 10.16 12.43 2.94
CA ASN A 94 9.76 11.91 1.63
C ASN A 94 8.45 11.11 1.65
N ALA A 95 7.77 11.00 2.80
CA ALA A 95 6.49 10.33 2.88
C ALA A 95 5.40 11.16 2.20
N VAL A 96 4.64 10.50 1.31
CA VAL A 96 3.55 11.14 0.57
C VAL A 96 2.24 10.67 1.16
N GLU A 97 1.46 11.62 1.70
CA GLU A 97 0.10 11.35 2.17
C GLU A 97 -0.84 11.09 0.99
N LEU A 98 -1.67 10.05 1.10
CA LEU A 98 -2.67 9.65 0.12
C LEU A 98 -4.04 9.58 0.79
N ASP A 99 -5.05 10.19 0.16
CA ASP A 99 -6.45 9.95 0.50
C ASP A 99 -6.91 8.62 -0.11
N VAL A 100 -7.32 7.68 0.75
CA VAL A 100 -7.66 6.32 0.34
C VAL A 100 -8.84 6.31 -0.63
N ARG A 101 -9.88 7.12 -0.39
CA ARG A 101 -11.08 7.15 -1.22
C ARG A 101 -10.80 7.79 -2.58
N GLN A 102 -9.99 8.83 -2.60
CA GLN A 102 -9.61 9.51 -3.83
C GLN A 102 -8.81 8.58 -4.75
N VAL A 103 -7.81 7.88 -4.20
CA VAL A 103 -7.03 6.91 -4.98
C VAL A 103 -7.91 5.76 -5.46
N PHE A 104 -8.79 5.21 -4.60
CA PHE A 104 -9.72 4.16 -4.99
C PHE A 104 -10.66 4.60 -6.13
N ALA A 105 -11.21 5.82 -6.04
CA ALA A 105 -12.06 6.38 -7.09
C ALA A 105 -11.33 6.48 -8.44
N ARG A 106 -10.06 6.93 -8.44
CA ARG A 106 -9.23 7.02 -9.65
C ARG A 106 -8.98 5.66 -10.29
N LEU A 107 -8.67 4.66 -9.48
CA LEU A 107 -8.49 3.28 -9.95
C LEU A 107 -9.78 2.72 -10.55
N THR A 108 -10.92 3.03 -9.93
CA THR A 108 -12.24 2.63 -10.43
C THR A 108 -12.59 3.30 -11.76
N LEU A 109 -12.04 4.49 -12.03
CA LEU A 109 -12.14 5.18 -13.31
C LEU A 109 -11.17 4.66 -14.38
N GLY A 110 -10.39 3.61 -14.08
CA GLY A 110 -9.47 2.98 -15.04
C GLY A 110 -8.13 3.68 -15.18
N MET A 111 -7.75 4.55 -14.24
CA MET A 111 -6.39 5.10 -14.20
C MET A 111 -5.37 4.00 -13.89
N SER A 112 -4.16 4.09 -14.44
CA SER A 112 -3.06 3.20 -14.07
C SER A 112 -2.63 3.43 -12.62
N ASP A 113 -1.95 2.45 -12.03
CA ASP A 113 -1.48 2.50 -10.65
C ASP A 113 -0.59 3.73 -10.40
N GLU A 114 0.37 3.99 -11.30
CA GLU A 114 1.25 5.15 -11.21
C GLU A 114 0.47 6.47 -11.29
N ALA A 115 -0.52 6.56 -12.17
CA ALA A 115 -1.33 7.78 -12.33
C ALA A 115 -2.25 8.01 -11.12
N ALA A 116 -2.82 6.95 -10.57
CA ALA A 116 -3.68 7.02 -9.39
C ALA A 116 -2.91 7.48 -8.13
N LEU A 117 -1.69 6.98 -7.94
CA LEU A 117 -0.80 7.34 -6.83
C LEU A 117 -0.15 8.72 -7.03
N SER A 118 0.20 9.10 -8.26
CA SER A 118 0.87 10.39 -8.55
C SER A 118 -0.08 11.59 -8.60
N ALA A 119 -1.37 11.41 -8.90
CA ALA A 119 -2.31 12.53 -8.96
C ALA A 119 -2.61 13.17 -7.57
N VAL A 120 -1.96 12.72 -6.49
CA VAL A 120 -1.99 13.35 -5.17
C VAL A 120 -0.89 14.44 -5.01
N PHE A 121 0.04 14.58 -5.97
CA PHE A 121 1.09 15.62 -5.98
C PHE A 121 0.61 17.04 -6.37
N ILE A 122 -0.60 17.47 -5.99
CA ILE A 122 -0.96 18.89 -6.14
C ILE A 122 -0.53 19.60 -4.85
N ARG A 123 0.64 20.24 -4.91
CA ARG A 123 1.10 21.22 -3.92
C ARG A 123 0.22 22.46 -3.92
#